data_AF-A0A2E2NAN0-F1
#
_entry.id   AF-A0A2E2NAN0-F1
#
_cell.length_a   1.000
_cell.length_b   1.000
_cell.length_c   1.000
_cell.angle_alpha   90.00
_cell.angle_beta   90.00
_cell.angle_gamma   90.00
#
_symmetry.space_group_name_H-M   'P 1'
#
loop_
_entity.id
_entity.type
_entity.pdbx_description
1 polymer ?
#
loop_
_entity_poly.entity_id
_entity_poly.type
_entity_poly.pdbx_seq_one_letter_code
_entity_poly.pdbx_strand_id
1 'polypeptide(L)'
;MIRNENEYREAVSRLKEERDRLEAHRRALRDTGLSSEEVKRVCDPMESFHLQLKEEVDSYERLARGEFGEFQNLRGIGQLLVGLRIAQGLSQRELAQRLGVHESQVSRDERNEYFNVTLERATRVLDALNAELRTTVEDSGMKPEGALS
;
A
#
# COMPACT_ATOMS: atom_id res chain seq x y z
N MET A 1 -3.10 1.22 2.25
CA MET A 1 -2.15 1.73 1.24
C MET A 1 -2.40 3.21 0.99
N ILE A 2 -1.34 4.00 0.87
CA ILE A 2 -1.40 5.37 0.34
C ILE A 2 -1.57 5.29 -1.17
N ARG A 3 -2.57 5.98 -1.72
CA ARG A 3 -2.96 5.86 -3.13
C ARG A 3 -2.54 7.06 -3.94
N ASN A 4 -2.43 8.24 -3.36
CA ASN A 4 -2.14 9.45 -4.11
C ASN A 4 -1.18 10.37 -3.38
N GLU A 5 -0.71 11.36 -4.12
CA GLU A 5 0.29 12.33 -3.67
C GLU A 5 -0.19 13.16 -2.47
N ASN A 6 -1.50 13.48 -2.37
CA ASN A 6 -2.02 14.21 -1.21
C ASN A 6 -1.98 13.36 0.05
N GLU A 7 -2.47 12.11 -0.04
CA GLU A 7 -2.40 11.13 1.06
C GLU A 7 -0.94 10.89 1.49
N TYR A 8 0.01 10.85 0.54
CA TYR A 8 1.44 10.71 0.83
C TYR A 8 1.98 11.89 1.64
N ARG A 9 1.73 13.13 1.21
CA ARG A 9 2.20 14.33 1.93
C ARG A 9 1.61 14.41 3.34
N GLU A 10 0.33 14.09 3.49
CA GLU A 10 -0.33 14.03 4.79
C GLU A 10 0.31 12.97 5.70
N ALA A 11 0.56 11.77 5.16
CA ALA A 11 1.22 10.69 5.88
C ALA A 11 2.65 11.05 6.32
N VAL A 12 3.45 11.67 5.45
CA VAL A 12 4.81 12.12 5.78
C VAL A 12 4.80 13.20 6.87
N SER A 13 3.88 14.17 6.78
CA SER A 13 3.72 15.20 7.81
C SER A 13 3.35 14.58 9.15
N ARG A 14 2.36 13.68 9.15
CA ARG A 14 1.90 12.97 10.33
C ARG A 14 3.00 12.10 10.94
N LEU A 15 3.79 11.40 10.13
CA LEU A 15 4.89 10.57 10.56
C LEU A 15 5.95 11.38 11.33
N LYS A 16 6.26 12.58 10.84
CA LYS A 16 7.16 13.51 11.52
C LYS A 16 6.60 13.96 12.86
N GLU A 17 5.32 14.36 12.90
CA GLU A 17 4.67 14.79 14.14
C GLU A 17 4.60 13.67 15.17
N GLU A 18 4.25 12.44 14.77
CA GLU A 18 4.18 11.29 15.66
C GLU A 18 5.55 10.95 16.26
N ARG A 19 6.62 11.00 15.46
CA ARG A 19 7.99 10.84 15.95
C ARG A 19 8.35 11.89 16.99
N ASP A 20 8.09 13.17 16.70
CA ASP A 20 8.45 14.27 17.60
C ASP A 20 7.67 14.16 18.93
N ARG A 21 6.39 13.76 18.88
CA ARG A 21 5.57 13.48 20.07
C ARG A 21 6.08 12.28 20.86
N LEU A 22 6.46 11.19 20.19
CA LEU A 22 7.05 10.01 20.81
C LEU A 22 8.35 10.33 21.55
N GLU A 23 9.23 11.12 20.93
CA GLU A 23 10.49 11.53 21.56
C GLU A 23 10.27 12.45 22.76
N ALA A 24 9.31 13.37 22.68
CA ALA A 24 8.94 14.22 23.81
C ALA A 24 8.34 13.40 24.95
N HIS A 25 7.47 12.44 24.64
CA HIS A 25 6.86 11.55 25.63
C HIS A 25 7.91 10.67 26.33
N ARG A 26 8.82 10.07 25.56
CA ARG A 26 9.97 9.30 26.09
C ARG A 26 10.84 10.14 27.03
N ARG A 27 11.07 11.42 26.71
CA ARG A 27 11.82 12.35 27.57
C ARG A 27 11.08 12.60 28.88
N ALA A 28 9.80 12.98 28.81
CA ALA A 28 8.99 13.25 29.99
C ALA A 28 8.92 12.04 30.95
N LEU A 29 8.78 10.82 30.43
CA LEU A 29 8.74 9.60 31.26
C LEU A 29 10.09 9.33 31.96
N ARG A 30 11.22 9.61 31.30
CA ARG A 30 12.55 9.51 31.93
C ARG A 30 12.72 10.54 33.04
N ASP A 31 12.23 11.76 32.84
CA ASP A 31 12.32 12.84 33.83
C ASP A 31 11.48 12.52 35.08
N THR A 32 10.45 11.68 34.96
CA THR A 32 9.70 11.15 36.12
C THR A 32 10.40 9.99 36.86
N GLY A 33 11.59 9.60 36.42
CA GLY A 33 12.41 8.58 37.08
C GLY A 33 12.12 7.14 36.66
N LEU A 34 11.35 6.91 35.59
CA LEU A 34 11.14 5.57 35.05
C LEU A 34 12.45 5.03 34.45
N SER A 35 12.68 3.74 34.63
CA SER A 35 13.78 3.04 33.95
C SER A 35 13.56 2.97 32.44
N SER A 36 14.64 2.75 31.68
CA SER A 36 14.57 2.60 30.23
C SER A 36 13.61 1.49 29.76
N GLU A 37 13.51 0.39 30.52
CA GLU A 37 12.60 -0.72 30.19
C GLU A 37 11.13 -0.36 30.42
N GLU A 38 10.82 0.39 31.47
CA GLU A 38 9.47 0.86 31.75
C GLU A 38 9.03 1.91 30.73
N VAL A 39 9.91 2.85 30.38
CA VAL A 39 9.65 3.83 29.30
C VAL A 39 9.39 3.11 27.98
N LYS A 40 10.20 2.11 27.64
CA LYS A 40 10.00 1.29 26.44
C LYS A 40 8.63 0.62 26.45
N ARG A 41 8.29 -0.08 27.54
CA ARG A 41 6.99 -0.79 27.67
C ARG A 41 5.80 0.14 27.47
N VAL A 42 5.88 1.38 27.96
CA VAL A 42 4.83 2.40 27.79
C VAL A 42 4.75 2.91 26.34
N CYS A 43 5.89 3.10 25.68
CA CYS A 43 5.95 3.64 24.32
C CYS A 43 5.76 2.59 23.20
N ASP A 44 6.01 1.30 23.46
CA ASP A 44 5.95 0.21 22.47
C ASP A 44 4.65 0.20 21.62
N PRO A 45 3.43 0.41 22.17
CA PRO A 45 2.23 0.49 21.35
C PRO A 45 2.24 1.67 20.37
N MET A 46 2.67 2.85 20.83
CA MET A 46 2.75 4.05 20.00
C MET A 46 3.83 3.90 18.92
N GLU A 47 4.94 3.25 19.23
CA GLU A 47 5.99 2.91 18.27
C GLU A 47 5.50 1.93 17.20
N SER A 48 4.68 0.95 17.59
CA SER A 48 4.07 0.01 16.64
C SER A 48 3.19 0.73 15.62
N PHE A 49 2.35 1.67 16.06
CA PHE A 49 1.54 2.48 15.14
C PHE A 49 2.40 3.39 14.24
N HIS A 50 3.47 3.98 14.78
CA HIS A 50 4.41 4.78 14.00
C HIS A 50 5.10 3.95 12.91
N LEU A 51 5.53 2.73 13.24
CA LEU A 51 6.14 1.81 12.29
C LEU A 51 5.16 1.41 11.18
N GLN A 52 3.89 1.17 11.49
CA GLN A 52 2.87 0.88 10.47
C GLN A 52 2.69 2.03 9.48
N LEU A 53 2.59 3.28 9.96
CA LEU A 53 2.48 4.44 9.07
C LEU A 53 3.76 4.60 8.23
N LYS A 54 4.93 4.37 8.83
CA LYS A 54 6.20 4.39 8.10
C LYS A 54 6.22 3.36 6.98
N GLU A 55 5.77 2.14 7.24
CA GLU A 55 5.68 1.07 6.24
C GLU A 55 4.75 1.46 5.06
N GLU A 56 3.64 2.15 5.33
CA GLU A 56 2.77 2.66 4.25
C GLU A 56 3.46 3.73 3.39
N VAL A 57 4.21 4.65 4.02
CA VAL A 57 5.01 5.67 3.33
C VAL A 57 6.10 5.01 2.48
N ASP A 58 6.88 4.10 3.06
CA ASP A 58 7.95 3.37 2.37
C ASP A 58 7.38 2.56 1.19
N SER A 59 6.20 1.94 1.37
CA SER A 59 5.49 1.22 0.31
C SER A 59 5.10 2.13 -0.85
N TYR A 60 4.54 3.32 -0.56
CA TYR A 60 4.23 4.31 -1.59
C TYR A 60 5.47 4.73 -2.39
N GLU A 61 6.57 5.02 -1.71
CA GLU A 61 7.81 5.45 -2.36
C GLU A 61 8.39 4.36 -3.26
N ARG A 62 8.30 3.09 -2.85
CA ARG A 62 8.68 1.95 -3.70
C ARG A 62 7.82 1.88 -4.96
N LEU A 63 6.49 1.98 -4.82
CA LEU A 63 5.57 2.01 -5.96
C LEU A 63 5.86 3.19 -6.89
N ALA A 64 6.12 4.38 -6.35
CA ALA A 64 6.48 5.56 -7.12
C ALA A 64 7.79 5.39 -7.93
N ARG A 65 8.74 4.59 -7.42
CA ARG A 65 9.96 4.20 -8.17
C ARG A 65 9.75 3.06 -9.16
N GLY A 66 8.54 2.51 -9.27
CA GLY A 66 8.24 1.35 -10.11
C GLY A 66 8.76 0.03 -9.53
N GLU A 67 9.06 -0.02 -8.24
CA GLU A 67 9.50 -1.24 -7.55
C GLU A 67 8.27 -2.08 -7.16
N PHE A 68 7.77 -2.86 -8.10
CA PHE A 68 6.64 -3.76 -7.89
C PHE A 68 7.09 -5.10 -7.32
N GLY A 69 6.37 -5.61 -6.31
CA GLY A 69 6.55 -6.98 -5.83
C GLY A 69 5.83 -8.00 -6.71
N GLU A 70 6.23 -9.27 -6.60
CA GLU A 70 5.46 -10.38 -7.14
C GLU A 70 4.14 -10.54 -6.37
N PHE A 71 3.12 -11.04 -7.06
CA PHE A 71 1.81 -11.32 -6.47
C PHE A 71 1.39 -12.76 -6.81
N GLN A 72 0.72 -13.43 -5.87
CA GLN A 72 0.38 -14.86 -6.00
C GLN A 72 -1.09 -15.04 -6.35
N ASN A 73 -1.40 -15.88 -7.34
CA ASN A 73 -2.78 -16.23 -7.72
C ASN A 73 -3.71 -15.00 -7.89
N LEU A 74 -3.21 -13.96 -8.56
CA LEU A 74 -3.90 -12.66 -8.76
C LEU A 74 -4.17 -11.85 -7.48
N ARG A 75 -3.84 -12.36 -6.28
CA ARG A 75 -3.98 -11.62 -5.02
C ARG A 75 -2.95 -10.50 -4.99
N GLY A 76 -3.41 -9.25 -5.03
CA GLY A 76 -2.55 -8.08 -5.13
C GLY A 76 -2.63 -7.37 -6.48
N ILE A 77 -3.41 -7.88 -7.44
CA ILE A 77 -3.61 -7.21 -8.74
C ILE A 77 -4.11 -5.77 -8.57
N GLY A 78 -5.02 -5.51 -7.63
CA GLY A 78 -5.54 -4.17 -7.40
C GLY A 78 -4.49 -3.19 -6.89
N GLN A 79 -3.62 -3.64 -5.98
CA GLN A 79 -2.47 -2.85 -5.50
C GLN A 79 -1.49 -2.58 -6.64
N LEU A 80 -1.25 -3.55 -7.52
CA LEU A 80 -0.46 -3.35 -8.73
C LEU A 80 -1.06 -2.28 -9.65
N LEU A 81 -2.37 -2.31 -9.90
CA LEU A 81 -3.03 -1.31 -10.75
C LEU A 81 -2.89 0.11 -10.18
N VAL A 82 -3.09 0.27 -8.87
CA VAL A 82 -2.85 1.54 -8.17
C VAL A 82 -1.38 1.96 -8.27
N GLY A 83 -0.47 1.01 -8.00
CA GLY A 83 0.97 1.21 -8.05
C GLY A 83 1.46 1.65 -9.42
N LEU A 84 0.98 1.04 -10.50
CA LEU A 84 1.31 1.42 -11.88
C LEU A 84 0.90 2.86 -12.18
N ARG A 85 -0.29 3.30 -11.72
CA ARG A 85 -0.71 4.70 -11.85
C ARG A 85 0.25 5.64 -11.11
N ILE A 86 0.59 5.30 -9.86
CA ILE A 86 1.49 6.09 -9.02
C ILE A 86 2.88 6.19 -9.66
N ALA A 87 3.43 5.08 -10.16
CA ALA A 87 4.73 5.03 -10.84
C ALA A 87 4.79 5.92 -12.09
N GLN A 88 3.65 6.11 -12.78
CA GLN A 88 3.54 7.01 -13.92
C GLN A 88 3.30 8.48 -13.53
N GLY A 89 3.19 8.78 -12.24
CA GLY A 89 2.90 10.13 -11.74
C GLY A 89 1.50 10.63 -12.10
N LEU A 90 0.58 9.74 -12.47
CA LEU A 90 -0.77 10.12 -12.91
C LEU A 90 -1.70 10.32 -11.72
N SER A 91 -2.54 11.36 -11.78
CA SER A 91 -3.67 11.55 -10.88
C SER A 91 -4.82 10.59 -11.19
N GLN A 92 -5.72 10.39 -10.22
CA GLN A 92 -6.97 9.64 -10.42
C GLN A 92 -7.82 10.24 -11.54
N ARG A 93 -7.87 11.59 -11.63
CA ARG A 93 -8.53 12.32 -12.71
C ARG A 93 -7.97 11.98 -14.08
N GLU A 94 -6.65 11.92 -14.22
CA GLU A 94 -6.00 11.60 -15.51
C GLU A 94 -6.25 10.15 -15.92
N LEU A 95 -6.18 9.20 -14.97
CA LEU A 95 -6.57 7.81 -15.25
C LEU A 95 -8.05 7.72 -15.66
N ALA A 96 -8.94 8.45 -14.98
CA ALA A 96 -10.36 8.48 -15.31
C ALA A 96 -10.62 9.02 -16.72
N GLN A 97 -9.89 10.06 -17.13
CA GLN A 97 -9.93 10.61 -18.48
C GLN A 97 -9.51 9.57 -19.53
N ARG A 98 -8.41 8.85 -19.29
CA ARG A 98 -7.96 7.76 -20.20
C ARG A 98 -8.97 6.61 -20.28
N LEU A 99 -9.67 6.33 -19.19
CA LEU A 99 -10.69 5.28 -19.12
C LEU A 99 -12.06 5.71 -19.68
N GLY A 100 -12.26 7.01 -19.95
CA GLY A 100 -13.56 7.56 -20.35
C GLY A 100 -14.62 7.47 -19.25
N VAL A 101 -14.22 7.59 -17.98
CA VAL A 101 -15.12 7.52 -16.82
C VAL A 101 -15.00 8.76 -15.92
N HIS A 102 -15.93 8.91 -14.98
CA HIS A 102 -15.84 9.97 -13.97
C HIS A 102 -14.77 9.64 -12.91
N GLU A 103 -14.07 10.65 -12.40
CA GLU A 103 -13.00 10.49 -11.40
C GLU A 103 -13.45 9.75 -10.14
N SER A 104 -14.68 9.99 -9.69
CA SER A 104 -15.25 9.30 -8.52
C SER A 104 -15.29 7.77 -8.68
N GLN A 105 -15.37 7.25 -9.91
CA GLN A 105 -15.30 5.82 -10.15
C GLN A 105 -13.90 5.28 -9.89
N VAL A 106 -12.87 5.92 -10.43
CA VAL A 106 -11.46 5.55 -10.15
C VAL A 106 -11.16 5.71 -8.66
N SER A 107 -11.55 6.82 -8.04
CA SER A 107 -11.38 7.04 -6.61
C SER A 107 -12.03 5.93 -5.77
N ARG A 108 -13.22 5.46 -6.13
CA ARG A 108 -13.92 4.36 -5.44
C ARG A 108 -13.23 3.01 -5.69
N ASP A 109 -12.87 2.73 -6.93
CA ASP A 109 -12.21 1.49 -7.32
C ASP A 109 -10.85 1.38 -6.59
N GLU A 110 -10.04 2.44 -6.57
CA GLU A 110 -8.77 2.45 -5.81
C GLU A 110 -8.99 2.43 -4.30
N ARG A 111 -10.07 3.05 -3.81
CA ARG A 111 -10.37 3.03 -2.36
C ARG A 111 -10.59 1.63 -1.83
N ASN A 112 -11.20 0.74 -2.63
CA ASN A 112 -11.36 -0.66 -2.28
C ASN A 112 -10.21 -1.55 -2.80
N GLU A 113 -9.11 -0.96 -3.28
CA GLU A 113 -7.99 -1.67 -3.91
C GLU A 113 -8.45 -2.60 -5.05
N TYR A 114 -9.38 -2.13 -5.88
CA TYR A 114 -10.00 -2.88 -6.97
C TYR A 114 -10.57 -4.25 -6.52
N PHE A 115 -11.02 -4.37 -5.27
CA PHE A 115 -11.68 -5.56 -4.78
C PHE A 115 -12.88 -5.93 -5.66
N ASN A 116 -12.93 -7.21 -6.07
CA ASN A 116 -13.88 -7.78 -7.03
C ASN A 116 -13.86 -7.13 -8.43
N VAL A 117 -12.75 -6.53 -8.84
CA VAL A 117 -12.58 -6.06 -10.22
C VAL A 117 -12.73 -7.22 -11.21
N THR A 118 -13.47 -7.00 -12.29
CA THR A 118 -13.55 -7.98 -13.38
C THR A 118 -12.24 -7.99 -14.15
N LEU A 119 -11.90 -9.13 -14.78
CA LEU A 119 -10.72 -9.21 -15.64
C LEU A 119 -10.77 -8.14 -16.75
N GLU A 120 -11.94 -7.97 -17.38
CA GLU A 120 -12.16 -6.93 -18.40
C GLU A 120 -11.82 -5.52 -17.88
N ARG A 121 -12.26 -5.19 -16.66
CA ARG A 121 -11.99 -3.89 -16.06
C ARG A 121 -10.51 -3.73 -15.73
N ALA A 122 -9.85 -4.78 -15.22
CA ALA A 122 -8.41 -4.77 -14.96
C ALA A 122 -7.61 -4.57 -16.25
N THR A 123 -7.95 -5.30 -17.33
CA THR A 123 -7.34 -5.13 -18.65
C THR A 123 -7.49 -3.69 -19.16
N ARG A 124 -8.69 -3.11 -19.09
CA ARG A 124 -8.91 -1.71 -19.48
C ARG A 124 -8.04 -0.72 -18.71
N VAL A 125 -7.77 -0.98 -17.42
CA VAL A 125 -6.89 -0.14 -16.62
C VAL A 125 -5.43 -0.31 -17.06
N LEU A 126 -4.98 -1.55 -17.30
CA LEU A 126 -3.65 -1.82 -17.85
C LEU A 126 -3.44 -1.14 -19.21
N ASP A 127 -4.42 -1.23 -20.11
CA ASP A 127 -4.39 -0.58 -21.42
C ASP A 127 -4.33 0.95 -21.29
N ALA A 128 -5.16 1.55 -20.41
CA ALA A 128 -5.13 2.98 -20.15
C ALA A 128 -3.79 3.46 -19.54
N LEU A 129 -3.10 2.56 -18.84
CA LEU A 129 -1.76 2.79 -18.30
C LEU A 129 -0.65 2.39 -19.28
N ASN A 130 -0.95 1.87 -20.48
CA ASN A 130 0.04 1.29 -21.40
C ASN A 130 0.99 0.28 -20.71
N ALA A 131 0.45 -0.51 -19.78
CA ALA A 131 1.21 -1.50 -19.02
C ALA A 131 0.96 -2.90 -19.59
N GLU A 132 2.03 -3.69 -19.75
CA GLU A 132 1.93 -5.10 -20.15
C GLU A 132 2.14 -5.99 -18.92
N LEU A 133 1.16 -6.84 -18.62
CA LEU A 133 1.28 -7.85 -17.57
C LEU A 133 1.69 -9.19 -18.18
N ARG A 134 2.89 -9.67 -17.84
CA ARG A 134 3.38 -11.01 -18.19
C ARG A 134 3.41 -11.88 -16.93
N THR A 135 2.85 -13.08 -17.01
CA THR A 135 2.78 -14.01 -15.88
C THR A 135 3.50 -15.32 -16.19
N THR A 136 4.13 -15.89 -15.17
CA THR A 136 4.66 -17.25 -15.17
C THR A 136 3.78 -18.13 -14.29
N VAL A 137 3.65 -19.41 -14.64
CA VAL A 137 2.86 -20.39 -13.88
C VAL A 137 3.76 -21.55 -13.50
N GLU A 138 3.78 -21.87 -12.22
CA GLU A 138 4.47 -23.03 -11.66
C GLU A 138 3.44 -24.03 -11.14
N ASP A 139 3.68 -25.32 -11.37
CA ASP A 139 2.85 -26.37 -10.79
C ASP A 139 3.12 -26.43 -9.28
N SER A 140 2.08 -26.23 -8.46
CA SER A 140 2.19 -26.24 -7.00
C SER A 140 2.47 -27.63 -6.43
N GLY A 141 2.50 -28.69 -7.27
CA GLY A 141 2.86 -30.04 -6.86
C GLY A 141 1.87 -30.68 -5.89
N MET A 142 0.67 -30.10 -5.71
CA MET A 142 -0.41 -30.70 -4.94
C MET A 142 -0.91 -31.95 -5.67
N LYS A 143 -0.37 -33.11 -5.29
CA LYS A 143 -1.00 -34.40 -5.59
C LYS A 143 -2.42 -34.37 -5.02
N PRO A 144 -3.45 -34.81 -5.75
CA PRO A 144 -4.78 -34.90 -5.20
C PRO A 144 -4.77 -35.85 -4.00
N GLU A 145 -5.06 -35.32 -2.80
CA GLU A 145 -5.45 -36.17 -1.67
C GLU A 145 -6.71 -36.93 -2.08
N GLY A 146 -6.61 -38.25 -2.21
CA GLY A 146 -7.79 -39.11 -2.41
C GLY A 146 -7.88 -39.88 -3.73
N ALA A 147 -6.79 -40.06 -4.48
CA ALA A 147 -6.73 -41.19 -5.42
C ALA A 147 -6.62 -42.50 -4.60
N LEU A 148 -7.76 -42.95 -4.07
CA LEU A 148 -7.93 -44.28 -3.49
C LEU A 148 -7.59 -45.31 -4.57
N SER A 149 -6.56 -46.09 -4.26
CA SER A 149 -6.22 -47.38 -4.88
C SER A 149 -7.34 -48.40 -4.73
#